data_AF-A0A0N4YZ88-F1
#
_entry.id   AF-A0A0N4YZ88-F1
#
_cell.length_a   1.000
_cell.length_b   1.000
_cell.length_c   1.000
_cell.angle_alpha   90.00
_cell.angle_beta   90.00
_cell.angle_gamma   90.00
#
_symmetry.space_group_name_H-M   'P 1'
#
loop_
_entity.id
_entity.type
_entity.pdbx_description
1 polymer ?
#
loop_
_entity_poly.entity_id
_entity_poly.type
_entity_poly.pdbx_seq_one_letter_code
_entity_poly.pdbx_strand_id
1 'polypeptide(L)' 'MVTLLMDCSKTDKGWFELKGYNPPHENWEPDMKQSKCGGVYKSSAPSSSKNHVAKCGAVNVFEWGRGDGCIINDI' A
#
# COMPACT_ATOMS: atom_id res chain seq x y z
N MET A 1 -4.51 0.35 -12.65
CA MET A 1 -5.51 0.33 -11.56
C MET A 1 -6.09 -1.07 -11.48
N VAL A 2 -6.22 -1.62 -10.28
CA VAL A 2 -6.82 -2.94 -10.04
C VAL A 2 -7.82 -2.83 -8.89
N THR A 3 -8.82 -3.72 -8.88
CA THR A 3 -9.74 -3.89 -7.75
C THR A 3 -9.46 -5.23 -7.10
N LEU A 4 -9.17 -5.22 -5.81
CA LEU A 4 -8.87 -6.43 -5.04
C LEU A 4 -10.06 -6.76 -4.16
N LEU A 5 -10.67 -7.93 -4.38
CA LEU A 5 -11.62 -8.48 -3.43
C LEU A 5 -10.84 -9.06 -2.25
N MET A 6 -10.98 -8.42 -1.09
CA MET A 6 -10.22 -8.72 0.12
C MET A 6 -11.15 -8.95 1.31
N ASP A 7 -10.89 -9.99 2.10
CA ASP A 7 -11.53 -10.17 3.41
C ASP A 7 -10.85 -9.27 4.44
N CYS A 8 -11.43 -8.09 4.68
CA CYS A 8 -10.87 -7.12 5.63
C CYS A 8 -10.79 -7.67 7.07
N SER A 9 -11.54 -8.72 7.43
CA SER A 9 -11.49 -9.31 8.78
C SER A 9 -10.16 -10.03 9.07
N LYS A 10 -9.37 -10.33 8.02
CA LYS A 10 -8.07 -11.01 8.11
C LYS A 10 -6.88 -10.03 8.06
N THR A 11 -7.14 -8.74 7.99
CA THR A 11 -6.10 -7.70 7.95
C THR A 11 -5.69 -7.27 9.35
N ASP A 12 -4.48 -6.73 9.51
CA ASP A 12 -4.04 -6.19 10.79
C ASP A 12 -4.66 -4.81 11.00
N LYS A 13 -5.74 -4.76 11.81
CA LYS A 13 -6.50 -3.53 12.09
C LYS A 13 -6.94 -2.80 10.81
N GLY A 14 -7.29 -3.55 9.76
CA GLY A 14 -7.70 -2.99 8.49
C GLY A 14 -6.57 -2.73 7.49
N TRP A 15 -5.32 -3.06 7.82
CA TRP A 15 -4.12 -2.83 7.01
C TRP A 15 -3.54 -4.13 6.43
N PHE A 16 -2.99 -4.04 5.23
CA PHE A 16 -2.34 -5.15 4.55
C PHE A 16 -1.11 -4.66 3.77
N GLU A 17 -0.20 -5.58 3.48
CA GLU A 17 0.98 -5.30 2.68
C GLU A 17 0.76 -5.68 1.21
N LEU A 18 1.34 -4.90 0.30
CA LEU A 18 1.42 -5.26 -1.12
C LEU A 18 2.73 -4.80 -1.74
N LYS A 19 3.15 -5.46 -2.81
CA LYS A 19 4.32 -5.09 -3.59
C LYS A 19 4.11 -5.38 -5.05
N GLY A 20 4.46 -4.43 -5.90
CA GLY A 20 4.43 -4.59 -7.34
C GLY A 20 5.51 -5.55 -7.82
N TYR A 21 5.14 -6.35 -8.83
CA TYR A 21 6.06 -7.19 -9.60
C TYR A 21 5.78 -6.96 -11.09
N ASN A 22 6.80 -6.64 -11.89
CA ASN A 22 6.62 -6.19 -13.27
C ASN A 22 7.37 -7.08 -14.29
N PRO A 23 6.72 -8.12 -14.85
CA PRO A 23 7.26 -8.88 -15.98
C PRO A 23 7.18 -8.10 -17.31
N PRO A 24 8.06 -8.34 -18.30
CA PRO A 24 9.12 -9.35 -18.37
C PRO A 24 10.42 -8.95 -17.64
N HIS A 25 10.48 -7.74 -17.10
CA HIS A 25 11.61 -7.27 -16.31
C HIS A 25 11.52 -7.83 -14.89
N GLU A 26 11.51 -9.16 -14.72
CA GLU A 26 11.27 -10.00 -13.51
C GLU A 26 11.77 -9.43 -12.17
N ASN A 27 11.22 -8.29 -11.76
CA ASN A 27 11.72 -7.50 -10.66
C ASN A 27 10.55 -7.07 -9.80
N TRP A 28 10.74 -7.36 -8.52
CA TRP A 28 10.01 -6.71 -7.47
C TRP A 28 10.33 -5.22 -7.45
N GLU A 29 9.39 -4.43 -6.94
CA GLU A 29 9.73 -3.08 -6.48
C GLU A 29 10.94 -3.12 -5.53
N PRO A 30 11.72 -2.04 -5.41
CA PRO A 30 12.71 -1.95 -4.35
C PRO A 30 12.07 -2.06 -2.96
N ASP A 31 12.86 -2.35 -1.92
CA ASP A 31 12.36 -2.32 -0.54
C ASP A 31 11.87 -0.90 -0.20
N MET A 32 10.60 -0.81 0.18
CA MET A 32 9.95 0.45 0.49
C MET A 32 10.23 0.86 1.93
N LYS A 33 10.43 2.17 2.11
CA LYS A 33 10.33 2.84 3.41
C LYS A 33 9.13 3.76 3.35
N GLN A 34 7.94 3.18 3.47
CA GLN A 34 6.71 3.95 3.35
C GLN A 34 6.64 4.98 4.47
N SER A 35 6.55 6.24 4.09
CA SER A 35 6.38 7.37 5.00
C SER A 35 4.89 7.59 5.28
N LYS A 36 4.54 8.70 5.94
CA LYS A 36 3.15 9.01 6.23
C LYS A 36 2.41 9.33 4.93
N CYS A 37 1.38 8.53 4.59
CA CYS A 37 0.57 8.79 3.41
C CYS A 37 -0.32 10.03 3.60
N GLY A 38 -0.57 10.71 2.48
CA GLY A 38 -1.60 11.75 2.37
C GLY A 38 -3.01 11.16 2.28
N GLY A 39 -4.00 12.04 2.08
CA GLY A 39 -5.41 11.67 1.96
C GLY A 39 -6.20 11.78 3.26
N VAL A 40 -7.39 11.16 3.28
CA VAL A 40 -8.29 11.13 4.44
C VAL A 40 -7.66 10.30 5.57
N TYR A 41 -7.04 9.18 5.21
CA TYR A 41 -6.30 8.34 6.14
C TYR A 41 -4.86 8.87 6.25
N LYS A 42 -4.70 10.01 6.96
CA LYS A 42 -3.39 10.58 7.36
C LYS A 42 -2.65 9.70 8.38
N SER A 43 -2.84 8.39 8.32
CA SER A 43 -2.24 7.43 9.25
C SER A 43 -0.86 7.02 8.74
N SER A 44 0.10 6.98 9.65
CA SER A 44 1.25 6.09 9.49
C SER A 44 0.72 4.65 9.53
N ALA A 45 1.19 3.81 8.62
CA ALA A 45 1.00 2.37 8.72
C ALA A 45 1.38 1.89 10.14
N PRO A 46 0.65 0.93 10.73
CA PRO A 46 0.85 0.52 12.12
C PRO A 46 2.21 -0.15 12.38
N SER A 47 2.90 -0.61 11.33
CA SER A 47 4.21 -1.24 11.40
C SER A 47 5.09 -0.81 10.22
N SER A 48 6.41 -0.91 10.41
CA SER A 48 7.38 -0.77 9.32
C SER A 48 7.35 -2.02 8.45
N SER A 49 7.08 -1.84 7.15
CA SER A 49 7.20 -2.89 6.15
C SER A 49 8.23 -2.51 5.09
N LYS A 50 8.79 -3.53 4.43
CA LYS A 50 9.57 -3.39 3.19
C LYS A 50 8.69 -3.30 1.94
N ASN A 51 7.38 -3.45 2.13
CA ASN A 51 6.34 -3.39 1.12
C ASN A 51 5.55 -2.10 1.28
N HIS A 52 4.67 -1.81 0.33
CA HIS A 52 3.63 -0.80 0.54
C HIS A 52 2.61 -1.32 1.56
N VAL A 53 2.10 -0.43 2.40
CA VAL A 53 1.06 -0.75 3.39
C VAL A 53 -0.20 -0.01 3.00
N ALA A 54 -1.26 -0.76 2.73
CA ALA A 54 -2.53 -0.29 2.20
C ALA A 54 -3.68 -0.55 3.17
N LYS A 55 -4.75 0.24 3.04
CA LYS A 55 -5.96 0.14 3.84
C LYS A 55 -7.03 -0.64 3.07
N CYS A 56 -7.59 -1.67 3.70
CA CYS A 56 -8.74 -2.40 3.16
C CYS A 56 -9.99 -1.51 3.18
N GLY A 57 -10.80 -1.58 2.10
CA GLY A 57 -11.99 -0.74 1.92
C GLY A 57 -11.69 0.71 1.51
N ALA A 58 -10.50 0.97 0.95
CA ALA A 58 -10.05 2.30 0.56
C ALA A 58 -9.40 2.28 -0.84
N VAL A 59 -9.32 3.44 -1.48
CA VAL A 59 -8.47 3.65 -2.66
C VAL A 59 -7.06 3.97 -2.18
N ASN A 60 -6.11 3.14 -2.59
CA ASN A 60 -4.70 3.26 -2.24
C ASN A 60 -3.90 3.57 -3.50
N VAL A 61 -3.20 4.69 -3.53
CA VAL A 61 -2.34 5.12 -4.64
C VAL A 61 -0.90 5.14 -4.16
N PHE A 62 -0.03 4.48 -4.92
CA PHE A 62 1.41 4.40 -4.66
C PHE A 62 2.19 4.77 -5.93
N GLU A 63 3.26 5.53 -5.76
CA GLU A 63 4.26 5.76 -6.80
C GLU A 63 5.29 4.62 -6.78
N TRP A 64 5.50 3.97 -7.94
CA TRP A 64 6.41 2.83 -8.05
C TRP A 64 7.81 3.19 -7.55
N GLY A 65 8.32 2.40 -6.59
CA GLY A 65 9.65 2.58 -6.04
C GLY A 65 9.82 3.79 -5.11
N ARG A 66 8.74 4.44 -4.67
CA ARG A 66 8.77 5.61 -3.77
C ARG A 66 7.94 5.40 -2.51
N GLY A 67 8.56 5.60 -1.35
CA GLY A 67 7.90 5.47 -0.05
C GLY A 67 7.10 6.71 0.39
N ASP A 68 7.34 7.87 -0.23
CA ASP A 68 6.71 9.16 0.08
C ASP A 68 5.56 9.56 -0.84
N GLY A 69 5.49 8.95 -2.03
CA GLY A 69 4.38 9.13 -2.98
C GLY A 69 3.18 8.23 -2.70
N CYS A 70 2.54 8.34 -1.52
CA CYS A 70 1.32 7.56 -1.22
C CYS A 70 0.11 8.41 -0.78
N ILE A 71 -1.08 8.02 -1.26
CA ILE A 71 -2.36 8.64 -0.94
C ILE A 71 -3.38 7.54 -0.62
N ILE A 72 -4.10 7.65 0.50
CA ILE A 72 -5.13 6.70 0.91
C ILE A 72 -6.43 7.46 1.22
N ASN A 73 -7.48 7.17 0.46
CA ASN A 73 -8.80 7.81 0.54
C ASN A 73 -9.92 6.78 0.63
N ASP A 74 -11.10 7.22 1.06
CA ASP A 74 -12.32 6.42 0.91
C ASP A 74 -12.59 6.08 -0.56
N ILE A 75 -13.39 5.03 -0.79
CA ILE A 75 -13.88 4.62 -2.12
C ILE A 75 -14.86 5.64 -2.68
#